data_AF-A0A9D0IL08-F1
#
_entry.id   AF-A0A9D0IL08-F1
#
_cell.length_a   1.000
_cell.length_b   1.000
_cell.length_c   1.000
_cell.angle_alpha   90.00
_cell.angle_beta   90.00
_cell.angle_gamma   90.00
#
_symmetry.space_group_name_H-M   'P 1'
#
loop_
_entity.id
_entity.type
_entity.pdbx_description
1 polymer ?
#
loop_
_entity_poly.entity_id
_entity_poly.type
_entity_poly.pdbx_seq_one_letter_code
_entity_poly.pdbx_strand_id
1 'polypeptide(L)'
;MRSICLRFIFASFALLALAGAQCAFVASSGNHDRDKEDGSIGNGLIVVINDGRLVDGPVQGVRYTSGSVSGITGADGEFRYEAGKTIQFSIGSIALGEVVTAKPLMTPLDLVPGGSLDTPAVINIARLLQSLDAVPGDRRITIPATLRSAAGAGREPLVAAIRSLDFADDTAFVNAASQLVATLTANYGFTAVLVDAETARQHLQDTLDGL
;
A
#
# COMPACT_ATOMS: atom_id res chain seq x y z
N MET A 1 -50.26 4.72 -14.01
CA MET A 1 -51.00 3.92 -15.01
C MET A 1 -50.58 4.38 -16.39
N ARG A 2 -50.08 3.44 -17.22
CA ARG A 2 -50.27 3.30 -18.69
C ARG A 2 -50.02 4.54 -19.57
N SER A 3 -49.34 4.51 -20.71
CA SER A 3 -48.74 3.47 -21.54
C SER A 3 -48.00 4.19 -22.69
N ILE A 4 -46.96 3.52 -23.19
CA ILE A 4 -46.44 3.44 -24.57
C ILE A 4 -47.14 4.27 -25.66
N CYS A 5 -46.33 5.00 -26.44
CA CYS A 5 -46.34 5.17 -27.91
C CYS A 5 -45.43 6.38 -28.24
N LEU A 6 -44.73 6.53 -29.35
CA LEU A 6 -44.61 5.83 -30.62
C LEU A 6 -43.41 6.48 -31.33
N ARG A 7 -42.69 5.69 -32.12
CA ARG A 7 -41.51 6.07 -32.89
C ARG A 7 -41.75 7.29 -33.79
N PHE A 8 -40.84 8.26 -33.74
CA PHE A 8 -40.75 9.35 -34.72
C PHE A 8 -39.34 9.43 -35.33
N ILE A 9 -39.30 9.08 -36.62
CA ILE A 9 -38.68 9.80 -37.74
C ILE A 9 -37.14 9.83 -37.89
N PHE A 10 -36.75 9.29 -39.04
CA PHE A 10 -35.53 9.43 -39.83
C PHE A 10 -35.09 10.89 -40.08
N ALA A 11 -33.79 11.15 -39.99
CA ALA A 11 -32.97 11.89 -41.00
C ALA A 11 -31.57 12.13 -40.39
N SER A 12 -30.54 11.51 -40.94
CA SER A 12 -29.59 12.16 -41.86
C SER A 12 -28.88 13.36 -41.23
N PHE A 13 -27.60 13.22 -40.86
CA PHE A 13 -26.56 14.21 -41.21
C PHE A 13 -25.15 13.69 -40.89
N ALA A 14 -24.34 13.63 -41.95
CA ALA A 14 -22.91 13.89 -42.04
C ALA A 14 -21.91 13.13 -41.13
N LEU A 15 -21.20 12.22 -41.81
CA LEU A 15 -19.84 11.78 -41.58
C LEU A 15 -18.87 12.95 -41.33
N LEU A 16 -18.08 12.90 -40.26
CA LEU A 16 -16.78 13.58 -40.20
C LEU A 16 -15.75 12.63 -39.58
N ALA A 17 -14.94 12.04 -40.46
CA ALA A 17 -13.76 11.29 -40.09
C ALA A 17 -12.67 12.28 -39.64
N LEU A 18 -12.11 12.06 -38.44
CA LEU A 18 -10.87 12.71 -38.02
C LEU A 18 -9.76 11.66 -37.99
N ALA A 19 -9.15 11.45 -39.15
CA ALA A 19 -7.85 10.81 -39.28
C ALA A 19 -6.77 11.88 -39.18
N GLY A 20 -5.74 11.64 -38.36
CA GLY A 20 -4.65 12.59 -38.19
C GLY A 20 -3.55 12.09 -37.25
N ALA A 21 -3.07 10.87 -37.46
CA ALA A 21 -1.78 10.45 -36.90
C ALA A 21 -0.67 10.91 -37.85
N GLN A 22 0.14 11.87 -37.42
CA GLN A 22 1.40 12.21 -38.07
C GLN A 22 2.51 12.18 -37.02
N CYS A 23 3.20 11.05 -36.94
CA CYS A 23 4.53 10.99 -36.35
C CYS A 23 5.51 10.79 -37.51
N ALA A 24 6.26 11.85 -37.82
CA ALA A 24 7.29 11.84 -38.83
C ALA A 24 8.47 10.98 -38.38
N PHE A 25 8.85 10.02 -39.22
CA PHE A 25 10.06 9.22 -39.09
C PHE A 25 11.21 10.03 -39.70
N VAL A 26 12.13 10.54 -38.87
CA VAL A 26 13.35 11.21 -39.33
C VAL A 26 14.48 10.18 -39.32
N ALA A 27 14.89 9.76 -40.51
CA ALA A 27 16.14 9.03 -40.73
C ALA A 27 17.25 10.04 -41.05
N SER A 28 18.32 10.04 -40.26
CA SER A 28 19.56 10.74 -40.59
C SER A 28 20.71 9.72 -40.68
N SER A 29 21.30 9.62 -41.86
CA SER A 29 22.52 8.85 -42.16
C SER A 29 23.76 9.74 -41.92
N GLY A 30 24.78 9.18 -41.29
CA GLY A 30 25.84 9.92 -40.59
C GLY A 30 27.07 10.38 -41.39
N ASN A 31 28.05 10.93 -40.68
CA ASN A 31 29.48 10.59 -40.81
C ASN A 31 30.33 11.10 -39.62
N HIS A 32 31.48 10.45 -39.46
CA HIS A 32 32.58 10.54 -38.48
C HIS A 32 32.94 11.89 -37.83
N ASP A 33 33.21 11.85 -36.51
CA ASP A 33 34.48 12.36 -35.94
C ASP A 33 34.79 11.67 -34.59
N ARG A 34 36.08 11.38 -34.40
CA ARG A 34 36.62 10.71 -33.22
C ARG A 34 36.96 11.75 -32.16
N ASP A 35 36.17 11.81 -31.10
CA ASP A 35 36.60 12.41 -29.85
C ASP A 35 36.69 11.32 -28.77
N LYS A 36 37.87 11.24 -28.17
CA LYS A 36 38.16 10.43 -26.99
C LYS A 36 37.31 10.95 -25.84
N GLU A 37 36.21 10.29 -25.54
CA GLU A 37 35.59 10.44 -24.23
C GLU A 37 36.39 9.62 -23.22
N ASP A 38 37.06 10.39 -22.37
CA ASP A 38 37.54 10.03 -21.05
C ASP A 38 36.57 9.05 -20.37
N GLY A 39 37.06 7.85 -20.14
CA GLY A 39 36.37 6.83 -19.37
C GLY A 39 36.29 7.27 -17.91
N SER A 40 35.39 8.21 -17.64
CA SER A 40 34.85 8.42 -16.31
C SER A 40 34.21 7.10 -15.91
N ILE A 41 34.92 6.32 -15.11
CA ILE A 41 34.32 5.32 -14.25
C ILE A 41 33.45 6.13 -13.30
N GLY A 42 32.24 6.47 -13.76
CA GLY A 42 31.17 6.82 -12.86
C GLY A 42 31.15 5.70 -11.85
N ASN A 43 31.38 6.03 -10.58
CA ASN A 43 31.08 5.15 -9.46
C ASN A 43 29.58 4.83 -9.56
N GLY A 44 29.22 3.91 -10.46
CA GLY A 44 27.89 3.39 -10.61
C GLY A 44 27.64 2.63 -9.33
N LEU A 45 26.92 3.28 -8.39
CA LEU A 45 26.43 2.59 -7.22
C LEU A 45 25.68 1.36 -7.71
N ILE A 46 26.24 0.18 -7.45
CA ILE A 46 25.53 -1.07 -7.66
C ILE A 46 24.43 -1.09 -6.61
N VAL A 47 23.20 -0.82 -7.04
CA VAL A 47 22.02 -0.93 -6.18
C VAL A 47 21.58 -2.38 -6.18
N VAL A 48 21.78 -3.07 -5.06
CA VAL A 48 21.36 -4.47 -4.89
C VAL A 48 19.93 -4.49 -4.38
N ILE A 49 19.02 -5.09 -5.16
CA ILE A 49 17.61 -5.26 -4.81
C ILE A 49 17.38 -6.70 -4.36
N ASN A 50 16.80 -6.85 -3.16
CA ASN A 50 16.39 -8.12 -2.60
C ASN A 50 14.85 -8.18 -2.49
N ASP A 51 14.31 -9.40 -2.44
CA ASP A 51 12.92 -9.65 -2.13
C ASP A 51 12.73 -9.92 -0.63
N GLY A 52 11.58 -9.52 -0.10
CA GLY A 52 11.16 -9.79 1.27
C GLY A 52 9.65 -10.00 1.39
N ARG A 53 9.18 -10.35 2.58
CA ARG A 53 7.75 -10.55 2.88
C ARG A 53 7.36 -9.82 4.16
N LEU A 54 6.23 -9.11 4.12
CA LEU A 54 5.58 -8.52 5.29
C LEU A 54 4.50 -9.48 5.81
N VAL A 55 4.60 -9.86 7.09
CA VAL A 55 3.85 -10.98 7.66
C VAL A 55 3.24 -10.68 9.03
N ASP A 56 1.91 -10.76 9.09
CA ASP A 56 0.97 -10.97 10.19
C ASP A 56 -0.19 -11.76 9.54
N GLY A 57 0.09 -12.99 9.10
CA GLY A 57 -0.38 -13.53 7.81
C GLY A 57 0.25 -12.80 6.60
N PRO A 58 0.22 -13.32 5.36
CA PRO A 58 0.70 -12.54 4.22
C PRO A 58 -0.06 -11.21 4.13
N VAL A 59 0.64 -10.08 4.25
CA VAL A 59 0.00 -8.75 4.26
C VAL A 59 -0.01 -8.18 2.84
N GLN A 60 -1.15 -8.28 2.17
CA GLN A 60 -1.35 -7.77 0.82
C GLN A 60 -1.81 -6.33 0.80
N GLY A 61 -1.28 -5.56 -0.15
CA GLY A 61 -1.82 -4.25 -0.49
C GLY A 61 -1.30 -3.11 0.37
N VAL A 62 -0.23 -3.28 1.14
CA VAL A 62 0.43 -2.20 1.92
C VAL A 62 1.49 -1.53 1.07
N ARG A 63 1.57 -0.18 1.10
CA ARG A 63 2.62 0.56 0.39
C ARG A 63 3.95 0.42 1.12
N TYR A 64 5.05 0.35 0.40
CA TYR A 64 6.40 0.39 0.97
C TYR A 64 7.32 1.31 0.18
N THR A 65 8.33 1.85 0.87
CA THR A 65 9.44 2.60 0.28
C THR A 65 10.75 2.18 0.95
N SER A 66 11.76 1.80 0.17
CA SER A 66 13.11 1.46 0.61
C SER A 66 14.14 2.00 -0.39
N GLY A 67 14.93 3.00 0.02
CA GLY A 67 15.83 3.71 -0.89
C GLY A 67 15.08 4.33 -2.07
N SER A 68 15.47 3.98 -3.29
CA SER A 68 14.79 4.35 -4.55
C SER A 68 13.66 3.41 -4.95
N VAL A 69 13.49 2.28 -4.25
CA VAL A 69 12.43 1.30 -4.53
C VAL A 69 11.18 1.64 -3.75
N SER A 70 10.04 1.65 -4.43
CA SER A 70 8.73 1.73 -3.78
C SER A 70 7.72 0.85 -4.50
N GLY A 71 6.70 0.42 -3.78
CA GLY A 71 5.70 -0.48 -4.33
C GLY A 71 4.53 -0.73 -3.39
N ILE A 72 3.79 -1.78 -3.70
CA ILE A 72 2.68 -2.29 -2.89
C ILE A 72 2.95 -3.78 -2.67
N THR A 73 2.76 -4.26 -1.45
CA THR A 73 2.93 -5.69 -1.14
C THR A 73 1.94 -6.52 -1.95
N GLY A 74 2.40 -7.64 -2.50
CA GLY A 74 1.54 -8.53 -3.28
C GLY A 74 0.76 -9.51 -2.41
N ALA A 75 0.13 -10.50 -3.03
CA ALA A 75 -0.78 -11.43 -2.35
C ALA A 75 -0.09 -12.25 -1.26
N ASP A 76 1.20 -12.45 -1.41
CA ASP A 76 2.06 -13.30 -0.61
C ASP A 76 2.84 -12.48 0.44
N GLY A 77 2.46 -11.20 0.60
CA GLY A 77 3.15 -10.22 1.43
C GLY A 77 4.43 -9.70 0.79
N GLU A 78 4.72 -10.04 -0.47
CA GLU A 78 6.00 -9.83 -1.11
C GLU A 78 6.28 -8.35 -1.40
N PHE A 79 7.49 -7.90 -1.08
CA PHE A 79 8.02 -6.58 -1.38
C PHE A 79 9.47 -6.66 -1.84
N ARG A 80 9.97 -5.56 -2.43
CA ARG A 80 11.38 -5.41 -2.78
C ARG A 80 12.03 -4.30 -1.97
N TYR A 81 13.31 -4.45 -1.68
CA TYR A 81 14.05 -3.46 -0.91
C TYR A 81 15.51 -3.39 -1.35
N GLU A 82 16.13 -2.23 -1.12
CA GLU A 82 17.56 -2.05 -1.34
C GLU A 82 18.34 -2.64 -0.17
N ALA A 83 19.28 -3.54 -0.45
CA ALA A 83 20.09 -4.18 0.59
C ALA A 83 20.83 -3.13 1.44
N GLY A 84 20.68 -3.22 2.77
CA GLY A 84 21.29 -2.30 3.72
C GLY A 84 20.60 -0.93 3.83
N LYS A 85 19.47 -0.70 3.13
CA LYS A 85 18.63 0.49 3.32
C LYS A 85 17.50 0.23 4.30
N THR A 86 16.90 1.33 4.76
CA THR A 86 15.68 1.28 5.55
C THR A 86 14.45 1.06 4.67
N ILE A 87 13.35 0.69 5.30
CA ILE A 87 12.03 0.55 4.70
C ILE A 87 10.98 1.21 5.61
N GLN A 88 9.98 1.83 5.00
CA GLN A 88 8.77 2.29 5.68
C GLN A 88 7.57 1.64 4.99
N PHE A 89 6.67 1.08 5.79
CA PHE A 89 5.37 0.60 5.32
C PHE A 89 4.26 1.61 5.63
N SER A 90 3.26 1.72 4.76
CA SER A 90 2.12 2.62 4.96
C SER A 90 0.82 2.19 4.26
N ILE A 91 -0.30 2.65 4.79
CA ILE A 91 -1.65 2.52 4.20
C ILE A 91 -2.17 3.93 3.93
N GLY A 92 -2.10 4.38 2.67
CA GLY A 92 -2.40 5.78 2.35
C GLY A 92 -1.44 6.71 3.10
N SER A 93 -1.98 7.57 3.96
CA SER A 93 -1.19 8.47 4.82
C SER A 93 -0.85 7.89 6.19
N ILE A 94 -1.27 6.66 6.51
CA ILE A 94 -0.98 6.00 7.79
C ILE A 94 0.36 5.29 7.68
N ALA A 95 1.39 5.78 8.39
CA ALA A 95 2.65 5.06 8.53
C ALA A 95 2.46 3.89 9.49
N LEU A 96 2.97 2.71 9.13
CA LEU A 96 2.96 1.52 9.97
C LEU A 96 4.31 1.41 10.67
N GLY A 97 4.32 1.68 11.98
CA GLY A 97 5.53 1.70 12.80
C GLY A 97 6.59 2.67 12.29
N GLU A 98 7.84 2.41 12.66
CA GLU A 98 8.98 3.26 12.35
C GLU A 98 9.68 2.90 11.03
N VAL A 99 10.54 3.81 10.57
CA VAL A 99 11.50 3.54 9.50
C VAL A 99 12.61 2.65 10.05
N VAL A 100 12.65 1.40 9.59
CA VAL A 100 13.56 0.37 10.13
C VAL A 100 14.44 -0.23 9.03
N THR A 101 15.50 -0.94 9.41
CA THR A 101 16.36 -1.62 8.42
C THR A 101 15.58 -2.74 7.74
N ALA A 102 15.59 -2.77 6.40
CA ALA A 102 14.88 -3.77 5.63
C ALA A 102 15.56 -5.14 5.72
N LYS A 103 14.77 -6.21 5.87
CA LYS A 103 15.23 -7.60 5.89
C LYS A 103 14.24 -8.52 5.14
N PRO A 104 14.62 -9.77 4.81
CA PRO A 104 13.79 -10.66 3.98
C PRO A 104 12.43 -11.02 4.59
N LEU A 105 12.31 -10.96 5.91
CA LEU A 105 11.07 -11.21 6.64
C LEU A 105 10.83 -10.07 7.61
N MET A 106 9.76 -9.31 7.35
CA MET A 106 9.30 -8.21 8.19
C MET A 106 7.97 -8.60 8.82
N THR A 107 7.81 -8.32 10.10
CA THR A 107 6.58 -8.54 10.87
C THR A 107 6.26 -7.28 11.66
N PRO A 108 5.06 -7.13 12.27
CA PRO A 108 4.79 -6.03 13.20
C PRO A 108 5.85 -5.84 14.30
N LEU A 109 6.52 -6.92 14.75
CA LEU A 109 7.60 -6.85 15.73
C LEU A 109 8.78 -6.03 15.20
N ASP A 110 9.04 -6.10 13.90
CA ASP A 110 10.19 -5.46 13.26
C ASP A 110 9.96 -4.00 12.94
N LEU A 111 8.70 -3.56 12.94
CA LEU A 111 8.33 -2.17 12.70
C LEU A 111 8.44 -1.32 13.98
N VAL A 112 8.73 -1.95 15.12
CA VAL A 112 8.90 -1.29 16.41
C VAL A 112 10.29 -1.66 16.94
N PRO A 113 11.19 -0.70 17.20
CA PRO A 113 12.50 -1.00 17.75
C PRO A 113 12.42 -1.80 19.06
N GLY A 114 12.99 -3.00 19.07
CA GLY A 114 12.93 -3.90 20.24
C GLY A 114 11.53 -4.47 20.52
N GLY A 115 10.63 -4.45 19.53
CA GLY A 115 9.28 -4.94 19.65
C GLY A 115 9.19 -6.42 19.99
N SER A 116 8.21 -6.76 20.83
CA SER A 116 7.82 -8.11 21.20
C SER A 116 6.30 -8.28 21.12
N LEU A 117 5.80 -9.50 21.31
CA LEU A 117 4.37 -9.79 21.42
C LEU A 117 3.69 -9.13 22.64
N ASP A 118 4.47 -8.54 23.55
CA ASP A 118 3.98 -7.79 24.72
C ASP A 118 4.08 -6.27 24.54
N THR A 119 4.61 -5.81 23.41
CA THR A 119 4.79 -4.38 23.14
C THR A 119 3.49 -3.78 22.61
N PRO A 120 2.90 -2.75 23.27
CA PRO A 120 1.62 -2.16 22.84
C PRO A 120 1.60 -1.73 21.37
N ALA A 121 2.69 -1.09 20.91
CA ALA A 121 2.80 -0.66 19.52
C ALA A 121 2.77 -1.82 18.51
N VAL A 122 3.39 -2.96 18.83
CA VAL A 122 3.36 -4.15 17.96
C VAL A 122 1.93 -4.68 17.84
N ILE A 123 1.25 -4.82 18.98
CA ILE A 123 -0.12 -5.31 19.03
C ILE A 123 -1.05 -4.34 18.30
N ASN A 124 -0.91 -3.03 18.50
CA ASN A 124 -1.77 -2.03 17.87
C ASN A 124 -1.55 -1.93 16.35
N ILE A 125 -0.33 -2.16 15.85
CA ILE A 125 -0.08 -2.30 14.41
C ILE A 125 -0.84 -3.52 13.86
N ALA A 126 -0.72 -4.68 14.51
CA ALA A 126 -1.42 -5.91 14.11
C ALA A 126 -2.95 -5.74 14.14
N ARG A 127 -3.48 -5.14 15.22
CA ARG A 127 -4.90 -4.80 15.34
C ARG A 127 -5.37 -3.94 14.19
N LEU A 128 -4.64 -2.89 13.82
CA LEU A 128 -5.04 -2.03 12.71
C LEU A 128 -5.05 -2.80 11.39
N LEU A 129 -4.00 -3.60 11.11
CA LEU A 129 -3.92 -4.41 9.90
C LEU A 129 -5.10 -5.37 9.78
N GLN A 130 -5.36 -6.15 10.82
CA GLN A 130 -6.44 -7.14 10.86
C GLN A 130 -7.83 -6.49 10.81
N SER A 131 -8.00 -5.31 11.40
CA SER A 131 -9.29 -4.58 11.37
C SER A 131 -9.61 -3.98 10.00
N LEU A 132 -8.58 -3.71 9.19
CA LEU A 132 -8.73 -3.17 7.84
C LEU A 132 -8.80 -4.29 6.78
N ASP A 133 -8.68 -5.55 7.17
CA ASP A 133 -8.77 -6.68 6.26
C ASP A 133 -10.14 -6.76 5.58
N ALA A 134 -10.13 -6.90 4.25
CA ALA A 134 -11.33 -7.02 3.44
C ALA A 134 -11.87 -8.46 3.32
N VAL A 135 -11.09 -9.46 3.71
CA VAL A 135 -11.47 -10.89 3.58
C VAL A 135 -11.27 -11.60 4.94
N PRO A 136 -12.03 -11.20 5.97
CA PRO A 136 -11.84 -11.75 7.30
C PRO A 136 -12.05 -13.27 7.32
N GLY A 137 -11.15 -13.96 8.02
CA GLY A 137 -11.22 -15.41 8.22
C GLY A 137 -10.39 -16.25 7.25
N ASP A 138 -9.74 -15.64 6.25
CA ASP A 138 -8.61 -16.30 5.59
C ASP A 138 -7.29 -16.03 6.34
N ARG A 139 -6.16 -16.53 5.82
CA ARG A 139 -4.84 -16.36 6.44
C ARG A 139 -4.12 -15.07 6.03
N ARG A 140 -4.71 -14.25 5.15
CA ARG A 140 -4.08 -13.13 4.46
C ARG A 140 -4.78 -11.84 4.80
N ILE A 141 -4.02 -10.87 5.29
CA ILE A 141 -4.56 -9.53 5.48
C ILE A 141 -4.60 -8.83 4.12
N THR A 142 -5.81 -8.55 3.63
CA THR A 142 -6.03 -7.93 2.32
C THR A 142 -6.43 -6.47 2.48
N ILE A 143 -5.54 -5.55 2.11
CA ILE A 143 -5.81 -4.10 2.13
C ILE A 143 -6.19 -3.60 0.72
N PRO A 144 -7.47 -3.27 0.45
CA PRO A 144 -7.91 -2.89 -0.90
C PRO A 144 -7.35 -1.54 -1.38
N ALA A 145 -7.23 -1.39 -2.70
CA ALA A 145 -6.81 -0.12 -3.31
C ALA A 145 -7.76 1.04 -3.00
N THR A 146 -9.06 0.77 -2.88
CA THR A 146 -10.09 1.75 -2.49
C THR A 146 -9.86 2.26 -1.07
N LEU A 147 -9.54 1.36 -0.13
CA LEU A 147 -9.21 1.71 1.24
C LEU A 147 -7.95 2.56 1.31
N ARG A 148 -6.86 2.15 0.64
CA ARG A 148 -5.63 2.94 0.58
C ARG A 148 -5.85 4.35 0.01
N SER A 149 -6.64 4.44 -1.06
CA SER A 149 -6.96 5.73 -1.68
C SER A 149 -7.74 6.62 -0.72
N ALA A 150 -8.71 6.06 0.01
CA ALA A 150 -9.46 6.77 1.03
C ALA A 150 -8.55 7.24 2.18
N ALA A 151 -7.66 6.38 2.67
CA ALA A 151 -6.67 6.69 3.70
C ALA A 151 -5.68 7.81 3.30
N GLY A 152 -5.49 8.04 2.00
CA GLY A 152 -4.64 9.11 1.46
C GLY A 152 -5.39 10.37 1.00
N ALA A 153 -6.73 10.40 1.06
CA ALA A 153 -7.55 11.43 0.43
C ALA A 153 -7.55 12.80 1.16
N GLY A 154 -6.87 12.93 2.30
CA GLY A 154 -6.71 14.23 2.99
C GLY A 154 -8.00 14.83 3.55
N ARG A 155 -9.04 14.03 3.84
CA ARG A 155 -10.30 14.53 4.43
C ARG A 155 -10.05 14.95 5.88
N GLU A 156 -10.43 16.15 6.28
CA GLU A 156 -10.11 16.71 7.62
C GLU A 156 -10.38 15.76 8.81
N PRO A 157 -11.56 15.09 8.94
CA PRO A 157 -11.79 14.16 10.05
C PRO A 157 -10.83 12.97 10.03
N LEU A 158 -10.49 12.49 8.83
CA LEU A 158 -9.58 11.37 8.65
C LEU A 158 -8.13 11.79 8.96
N VAL A 159 -7.71 12.96 8.49
CA VAL A 159 -6.37 13.51 8.78
C VAL A 159 -6.18 13.74 10.28
N ALA A 160 -7.21 14.26 10.97
CA ALA A 160 -7.18 14.41 12.42
C ALA A 160 -7.03 13.05 13.12
N ALA A 161 -7.81 12.05 12.73
CA ALA A 161 -7.71 10.70 13.30
C ALA A 161 -6.33 10.07 13.06
N ILE A 162 -5.75 10.22 11.85
CA ILE A 162 -4.39 9.74 11.54
C ILE A 162 -3.34 10.46 12.40
N ARG A 163 -3.48 11.78 12.63
CA ARG A 163 -2.55 12.54 13.48
C ARG A 163 -2.63 12.15 14.95
N SER A 164 -3.81 11.77 15.43
CA SER A 164 -4.01 11.27 16.80
C SER A 164 -3.72 9.78 16.94
N LEU A 165 -3.40 9.08 15.85
CA LEU A 165 -3.08 7.66 15.88
C LEU A 165 -1.69 7.47 16.47
N ASP A 166 -1.65 7.05 17.72
CA ASP A 166 -0.43 6.68 18.42
C ASP A 166 -0.48 5.19 18.73
N PHE A 167 0.42 4.40 18.15
CA PHE A 167 0.46 2.95 18.39
C PHE A 167 0.96 2.60 19.80
N ALA A 168 1.75 3.47 20.45
CA ALA A 168 2.33 3.20 21.75
C ALA A 168 1.37 3.49 22.92
N ASP A 169 0.34 4.31 22.72
CA ASP A 169 -0.70 4.62 23.70
C ASP A 169 -2.02 3.91 23.32
N ASP A 170 -2.41 2.89 24.08
CA ASP A 170 -3.61 2.10 23.82
C ASP A 170 -4.91 2.92 23.80
N THR A 171 -5.01 3.94 24.65
CA THR A 171 -6.22 4.76 24.74
C THR A 171 -6.31 5.68 23.53
N ALA A 172 -5.21 6.35 23.18
CA ALA A 172 -5.15 7.18 21.99
C ALA A 172 -5.38 6.34 20.72
N PHE A 173 -4.73 5.17 20.63
CA PHE A 173 -4.89 4.22 19.55
C PHE A 173 -6.35 3.83 19.37
N VAL A 174 -7.03 3.32 20.41
CA VAL A 174 -8.40 2.80 20.30
C VAL A 174 -9.35 3.90 19.83
N ASN A 175 -9.21 5.12 20.35
CA ASN A 175 -10.04 6.25 19.95
C ASN A 175 -9.87 6.61 18.47
N ALA A 176 -8.61 6.74 18.02
CA ALA A 176 -8.30 7.06 16.63
C ALA A 176 -8.64 5.92 15.68
N ALA A 177 -8.16 4.71 15.96
CA ALA A 177 -8.31 3.53 15.11
C ALA A 177 -9.78 3.13 14.93
N SER A 178 -10.62 3.24 15.97
CA SER A 178 -12.06 2.95 15.83
C SER A 178 -12.74 3.86 14.81
N GLN A 179 -12.37 5.15 14.78
CA GLN A 179 -12.88 6.10 13.80
C GLN A 179 -12.33 5.81 12.40
N LEU A 180 -11.04 5.45 12.29
CA LEU A 180 -10.41 5.07 11.04
C LEU A 180 -11.07 3.84 10.44
N VAL A 181 -11.23 2.76 11.19
CA VAL A 181 -11.87 1.52 10.75
C VAL A 181 -13.28 1.82 10.26
N ALA A 182 -14.12 2.46 11.09
CA ALA A 182 -15.51 2.78 10.72
C ALA A 182 -15.60 3.62 9.43
N THR A 183 -14.67 4.54 9.21
CA THR A 183 -14.66 5.42 8.04
C THR A 183 -14.12 4.73 6.79
N LEU A 184 -13.01 3.99 6.93
CA LEU A 184 -12.26 3.41 5.81
C LEU A 184 -12.90 2.13 5.27
N THR A 185 -13.63 1.39 6.11
CA THR A 185 -14.30 0.15 5.74
C THR A 185 -15.79 0.34 5.42
N ALA A 186 -16.27 1.58 5.29
CA ALA A 186 -17.68 1.88 5.05
C ALA A 186 -18.25 1.24 3.76
N ASN A 187 -17.39 0.88 2.82
CA ASN A 187 -17.76 0.23 1.56
C ASN A 187 -17.60 -1.30 1.59
N TYR A 188 -17.26 -1.90 2.74
CA TYR A 188 -17.16 -3.35 2.88
C TYR A 188 -18.56 -3.97 2.87
N GLY A 189 -18.64 -5.24 2.46
CA GLY A 189 -19.88 -6.02 2.52
C GLY A 189 -20.30 -6.42 3.94
N PHE A 190 -19.56 -5.96 4.95
CA PHE A 190 -19.75 -6.26 6.37
C PHE A 190 -19.34 -5.05 7.22
N THR A 191 -19.81 -5.01 8.46
CA THR A 191 -19.40 -4.00 9.44
C THR A 191 -18.06 -4.41 10.04
N ALA A 192 -16.97 -3.78 9.62
CA ALA A 192 -15.69 -3.95 10.29
C ALA A 192 -15.68 -3.18 11.61
N VAL A 193 -15.05 -3.76 12.62
CA VAL A 193 -14.82 -3.16 13.94
C VAL A 193 -13.35 -3.32 14.28
N LEU A 194 -12.86 -2.46 15.17
CA LEU A 194 -11.50 -2.60 15.68
C LEU A 194 -11.36 -3.94 16.39
N VAL A 195 -10.46 -4.79 15.90
CA VAL A 195 -10.09 -6.07 16.49
C VAL A 195 -9.53 -5.82 17.89
N ASP A 196 -9.93 -6.65 18.85
CA ASP A 196 -9.42 -6.56 20.21
C ASP A 196 -7.93 -6.98 20.28
N ALA A 197 -7.26 -6.54 21.34
CA ALA A 197 -5.81 -6.72 21.45
C ALA A 197 -5.39 -8.20 21.53
N GLU A 198 -6.18 -9.03 22.20
CA GLU A 198 -5.83 -10.43 22.43
C GLU A 198 -6.00 -11.25 21.15
N THR A 199 -7.09 -11.04 20.41
CA THR A 199 -7.30 -11.65 19.10
C THR A 199 -6.17 -11.30 18.14
N ALA A 200 -5.78 -10.02 18.07
CA ALA A 200 -4.70 -9.59 17.19
C ALA A 200 -3.33 -10.15 17.58
N ARG A 201 -3.04 -10.17 18.89
CA ARG A 201 -1.82 -10.78 19.46
C ARG A 201 -1.75 -12.27 19.13
N GLN A 202 -2.85 -13.00 19.30
CA GLN A 202 -2.91 -14.44 19.03
C GLN A 202 -2.72 -14.73 17.54
N HIS A 203 -3.38 -13.99 16.66
CA HIS A 203 -3.20 -14.14 15.20
C HIS A 203 -1.74 -13.95 14.78
N LEU A 204 -1.09 -12.91 15.32
CA LEU A 204 0.32 -12.65 15.07
C LEU A 204 1.22 -13.75 15.63
N GLN A 205 0.92 -14.25 16.83
CA GLN A 205 1.66 -15.37 17.43
C GLN A 205 1.53 -16.65 16.59
N ASP A 206 0.31 -17.03 16.20
CA ASP A 206 0.05 -18.21 15.37
C ASP A 206 0.76 -18.10 14.00
N THR A 207 0.82 -16.89 13.46
CA THR A 207 1.58 -16.60 12.25
C THR A 207 3.07 -16.87 12.46
N LEU A 208 3.66 -16.36 13.54
CA LEU A 208 5.09 -16.51 13.83
C LEU A 208 5.47 -17.98 14.08
N ASP A 209 4.62 -18.72 14.77
CA ASP A 209 4.81 -20.15 15.05
C ASP A 209 4.76 -21.02 13.77
N GLY A 210 4.16 -20.49 12.69
CA GLY A 210 4.04 -21.14 11.39
C GLY A 210 5.14 -20.82 10.38
N LEU A 211 6.14 -20.00 10.72
CA LEU A 211 7.23 -19.58 9.83
C LEU A 211 8.41 -20.55 9.75
#